data_AF-A0A7X3MS48-F1
#
_entry.id   AF-A0A7X3MS48-F1
#
_cell.length_a   1.000
_cell.length_b   1.000
_cell.length_c   1.000
_cell.angle_alpha   90.00
_cell.angle_beta   90.00
_cell.angle_gamma   90.00
#
_symmetry.space_group_name_H-M   'P 1'
#
loop_
_entity.id
_entity.type
_entity.pdbx_description
1 polymer ?
#
loop_
_entity_poly.entity_id
_entity_poly.type
_entity_poly.pdbx_seq_one_letter_code
_entity_poly.pdbx_strand_id
1 'polypeptide(L)'
;MPLLAYTHSGEPLVAPLLSDHEWEHLRFARNRDAWMPYGKGRAIPKVSRLGTRFFAHPPGQASAGAQESDLHLSIKAQSLLGAQAAGWEALPEQSGTTPDGRDWRADVLCRRPGKAWTVAVEAQVQLQGEETYRQRQERYAASGIRALWLVAHEPAVLHRYWREPDPDLPAFKTTVGNDQHGRPEAQVQIDGLSLSIPEFVSGALSGKLHWSGNGRHGILMLVLRTDQCWHRTCRRAVLLAYRAETLRRMPLDFGAIRTMHGYDDAYARARAALPDLADSPWPFRNVLASRCPHCRREIRYHSHDWEGQDVLDVPIGVDVGEQGRRLGLTPHARWHWGPQTRWTRWAPLGGVGLVAHRRLAMRPRRLGPRTG
;
A
#
# COMPACT_ATOMS: atom_id res chain seq x y z
N MET A 1 -23.45 -9.74 -14.20
CA MET A 1 -24.31 -8.78 -13.46
C MET A 1 -23.80 -7.38 -13.74
N PRO A 2 -24.06 -6.80 -14.92
CA PRO A 2 -23.40 -5.54 -15.29
C PRO A 2 -23.87 -4.34 -14.48
N LEU A 3 -22.96 -3.40 -14.24
CA LEU A 3 -23.27 -2.09 -13.67
C LEU A 3 -23.75 -1.08 -14.71
N LEU A 4 -23.65 -1.43 -15.99
CA LEU A 4 -23.99 -0.58 -17.13
C LEU A 4 -25.22 -1.11 -17.88
N ALA A 5 -26.11 -0.18 -18.21
CA ALA A 5 -27.11 -0.33 -19.26
C ALA A 5 -27.06 0.93 -20.15
N TYR A 6 -27.84 0.95 -21.21
CA TYR A 6 -27.99 2.11 -22.07
C TYR A 6 -29.46 2.46 -22.28
N THR A 7 -29.76 3.73 -22.46
CA THR A 7 -31.06 4.17 -23.01
C THR A 7 -31.15 3.81 -24.50
N HIS A 8 -32.33 3.93 -25.11
CA HIS A 8 -32.49 3.75 -26.55
C HIS A 8 -31.70 4.79 -27.36
N SER A 9 -31.51 5.99 -26.81
CA SER A 9 -30.66 7.04 -27.39
C SER A 9 -29.15 6.75 -27.29
N GLY A 10 -28.76 5.70 -26.57
CA GLY A 10 -27.35 5.31 -26.39
C GLY A 10 -26.66 5.99 -25.21
N GLU A 11 -27.41 6.68 -24.34
CA GLU A 11 -26.85 7.28 -23.12
C GLU A 11 -26.56 6.19 -22.07
N PRO A 12 -25.41 6.24 -21.39
CA PRO A 12 -25.05 5.25 -20.39
C PRO A 12 -25.85 5.42 -19.11
N LEU A 13 -26.48 4.35 -18.64
CA LEU A 13 -27.09 4.24 -17.33
C LEU A 13 -26.13 3.45 -16.42
N VAL A 14 -25.47 4.14 -15.49
CA VAL A 14 -24.50 3.54 -14.58
C VAL A 14 -25.16 3.34 -13.21
N ALA A 15 -25.54 2.09 -12.89
CA ALA A 15 -26.43 1.78 -11.77
C ALA A 15 -26.01 2.39 -10.41
N PRO A 16 -24.72 2.37 -10.01
CA PRO A 16 -24.28 2.99 -8.75
C PRO A 16 -24.30 4.51 -8.72
N LEU A 17 -24.34 5.17 -9.89
CA LEU A 17 -24.29 6.63 -10.03
C LEU A 17 -25.68 7.26 -10.23
N LEU A 18 -26.71 6.43 -10.44
CA LEU A 18 -28.09 6.90 -10.50
C LEU A 18 -28.55 7.33 -9.10
N SER A 19 -29.24 8.47 -9.04
CA SER A 19 -29.92 8.91 -7.84
C SER A 19 -31.00 7.91 -7.41
N ASP A 20 -31.41 7.98 -6.15
CA ASP A 20 -32.47 7.10 -5.62
C ASP A 20 -33.78 7.25 -6.40
N HIS A 21 -34.12 8.48 -6.79
CA HIS A 21 -35.30 8.76 -7.59
C HIS A 21 -35.21 8.13 -8.99
N GLU A 22 -34.10 8.31 -9.71
CA GLU A 22 -33.89 7.70 -11.03
C GLU A 22 -33.91 6.18 -10.97
N TRP A 23 -33.27 5.61 -9.94
CA TRP A 23 -33.24 4.17 -9.73
C TRP A 23 -34.63 3.59 -9.48
N GLU A 24 -35.40 4.20 -8.57
CA GLU A 24 -36.77 3.76 -8.26
C GLU A 24 -37.70 3.94 -9.45
N HIS A 25 -37.56 5.04 -10.20
CA HIS A 25 -38.30 5.25 -11.44
C HIS A 25 -38.04 4.12 -12.44
N LEU A 26 -36.77 3.78 -12.69
CA LEU A 26 -36.40 2.67 -13.58
C LEU A 26 -36.93 1.32 -13.08
N ARG A 27 -36.94 1.10 -11.77
CA ARG A 27 -37.41 -0.15 -11.16
C ARG A 27 -38.91 -0.36 -11.37
N PHE A 28 -39.72 0.69 -11.27
CA PHE A 28 -41.18 0.61 -11.38
C PHE A 28 -41.72 0.86 -12.80
N ALA A 29 -40.93 1.44 -13.70
CA ALA A 29 -41.35 1.68 -15.07
C ALA A 29 -41.64 0.38 -15.83
N ARG A 30 -42.88 0.23 -16.33
CA ARG A 30 -43.29 -0.90 -17.20
C ARG A 30 -42.56 -0.91 -18.53
N ASN A 31 -42.36 0.27 -19.12
CA ASN A 31 -41.59 0.48 -20.35
C ASN A 31 -40.28 1.23 -20.06
N ARG A 32 -39.48 0.71 -19.11
CA ARG A 32 -38.16 1.26 -18.81
C ARG A 32 -37.28 1.33 -20.06
N ASP A 33 -36.67 2.49 -20.25
CA ASP A 33 -35.68 2.69 -21.31
C ASP A 33 -34.29 2.36 -20.78
N ALA A 34 -34.03 1.06 -20.60
CA ALA A 34 -32.75 0.55 -20.15
C ALA A 34 -32.47 -0.77 -20.86
N TRP A 35 -31.35 -0.87 -21.55
CA TRP A 35 -30.99 -1.95 -22.46
C TRP A 35 -29.62 -2.51 -22.10
N MET A 36 -29.47 -3.83 -22.23
CA MET A 36 -28.23 -4.50 -21.87
C MET A 36 -27.10 -4.17 -22.87
N PRO A 37 -25.87 -3.92 -22.40
CA PRO A 37 -24.71 -3.77 -23.28
C PRO A 37 -24.55 -5.06 -24.10
N TYR A 38 -24.57 -4.95 -25.43
CA TYR A 38 -24.40 -6.05 -26.38
C TYR A 38 -25.58 -7.06 -26.50
N GLY A 39 -26.73 -6.78 -25.89
CA GLY A 39 -27.92 -7.65 -25.95
C GLY A 39 -29.16 -6.95 -26.49
N LYS A 40 -30.14 -7.73 -26.98
CA LYS A 40 -31.45 -7.21 -27.45
C LYS A 40 -32.49 -7.06 -26.32
N GLY A 41 -32.10 -7.32 -25.07
CA GLY A 41 -32.99 -7.37 -23.93
C GLY A 41 -33.05 -6.08 -23.12
N ARG A 42 -34.24 -5.73 -22.63
CA ARG A 42 -34.39 -4.67 -21.62
C ARG A 42 -33.71 -5.12 -20.31
N ALA A 43 -32.86 -4.25 -19.79
CA ALA A 43 -32.21 -4.43 -18.50
C ALA A 43 -33.24 -4.51 -17.37
N ILE A 44 -32.97 -5.34 -16.37
CA ILE A 44 -33.80 -5.47 -15.16
C ILE A 44 -33.01 -4.89 -13.98
N PRO A 45 -33.41 -3.73 -13.42
CA PRO A 45 -32.77 -3.16 -12.23
C PRO A 45 -32.89 -4.11 -11.04
N LYS A 46 -31.76 -4.42 -10.39
CA LYS A 46 -31.69 -5.29 -9.21
C LYS A 46 -30.67 -4.76 -8.21
N VAL A 47 -30.76 -5.27 -6.98
CA VAL A 47 -29.83 -4.97 -5.89
C VAL A 47 -29.22 -6.28 -5.40
N SER A 48 -27.90 -6.32 -5.24
CA SER A 48 -27.16 -7.50 -4.75
C SER A 48 -27.36 -7.70 -3.26
N ARG A 49 -26.86 -8.81 -2.69
CA ARG A 49 -26.94 -9.03 -1.23
C ARG A 49 -26.12 -8.01 -0.44
N LEU A 50 -25.11 -7.41 -1.08
CA LEU A 50 -24.29 -6.34 -0.51
C LEU A 50 -24.89 -4.94 -0.72
N GLY A 51 -26.10 -4.84 -1.28
CA GLY A 51 -26.77 -3.56 -1.51
C GLY A 51 -26.33 -2.85 -2.79
N THR A 52 -25.54 -3.49 -3.66
CA THR A 52 -25.06 -2.89 -4.90
C THR A 52 -26.13 -2.92 -5.98
N ARG A 53 -26.47 -1.76 -6.55
CA ARG A 53 -27.37 -1.64 -7.71
C ARG A 53 -26.69 -2.17 -8.97
N PHE A 54 -27.42 -2.97 -9.76
CA PHE A 54 -26.94 -3.52 -11.03
C PHE A 54 -28.08 -3.85 -11.99
N PHE A 55 -27.74 -4.15 -13.24
CA PHE A 55 -28.68 -4.58 -14.26
C PHE A 55 -28.56 -6.08 -14.53
N ALA A 56 -29.69 -6.80 -14.50
CA ALA A 56 -29.75 -8.20 -14.87
C ALA A 56 -30.30 -8.38 -16.29
N HIS A 57 -29.79 -9.40 -16.99
CA HIS A 57 -30.40 -9.86 -18.24
C HIS A 57 -31.80 -10.43 -17.97
N PRO A 58 -32.73 -10.34 -18.94
CA PRO A 58 -33.95 -11.13 -18.94
C PRO A 58 -33.64 -12.63 -18.82
N PRO A 59 -34.56 -13.43 -18.23
CA PRO A 59 -34.42 -14.88 -18.18
C PRO A 59 -34.10 -15.48 -19.56
N GLY A 60 -33.12 -16.39 -19.61
CA GLY A 60 -32.69 -17.04 -20.86
C GLY A 60 -31.79 -16.21 -21.78
N GLN A 61 -31.46 -14.96 -21.43
CA GLN A 61 -30.63 -14.07 -22.26
C GLN A 61 -29.26 -13.75 -21.65
N ALA A 62 -28.90 -14.38 -20.54
CA ALA A 62 -27.58 -14.24 -19.95
C ALA A 62 -26.56 -15.10 -20.72
N SER A 63 -25.37 -14.57 -20.98
CA SER A 63 -24.27 -15.36 -21.54
C SER A 63 -23.73 -16.35 -20.50
N ALA A 64 -23.22 -17.50 -20.98
CA ALA A 64 -22.49 -18.44 -20.12
C ALA A 64 -21.30 -17.73 -19.45
N GLY A 65 -21.15 -17.89 -18.12
CA GLY A 65 -20.09 -17.24 -17.33
C GLY A 65 -20.41 -15.84 -16.79
N ALA A 66 -21.62 -15.31 -16.97
CA ALA A 66 -22.00 -13.94 -16.58
C ALA A 66 -22.22 -13.69 -15.06
N GLN A 67 -21.92 -14.68 -14.21
CA GLN A 67 -22.17 -14.58 -12.77
C GLN A 67 -20.93 -14.07 -12.03
N GLU A 68 -20.82 -12.75 -12.00
CA GLU A 68 -19.90 -12.02 -11.14
C GLU A 68 -20.33 -12.14 -9.67
N SER A 69 -19.37 -12.17 -8.74
CA SER A 69 -19.69 -12.22 -7.30
C SER A 69 -20.19 -10.86 -6.79
N ASP A 70 -21.04 -10.87 -5.76
CA ASP A 70 -21.54 -9.63 -5.14
C ASP A 70 -20.39 -8.73 -4.65
N LEU A 71 -19.29 -9.32 -4.18
CA LEU A 71 -18.10 -8.59 -3.74
C LEU A 71 -17.38 -7.89 -4.91
N HIS A 72 -17.18 -8.59 -6.03
CA HIS A 72 -16.54 -8.00 -7.21
C HIS A 72 -17.36 -6.81 -7.72
N LEU A 73 -18.67 -7.01 -7.80
CA LEU A 73 -19.62 -5.96 -8.17
C LEU A 73 -19.59 -4.75 -7.23
N SER A 74 -19.51 -4.99 -5.91
CA SER A 74 -19.43 -3.95 -4.90
C SER A 74 -18.16 -3.11 -5.03
N ILE A 75 -17.00 -3.74 -5.22
CA ILE A 75 -15.72 -3.03 -5.39
C ILE A 75 -15.75 -2.15 -6.66
N LYS A 76 -16.31 -2.64 -7.78
CA LYS A 76 -16.49 -1.82 -8.99
C LYS A 76 -17.37 -0.61 -8.74
N ALA A 77 -18.52 -0.82 -8.09
CA ALA A 77 -19.46 0.25 -7.76
C ALA A 77 -18.83 1.32 -6.88
N GLN A 78 -18.09 0.91 -5.85
CA GLN A 78 -17.35 1.83 -4.98
C GLN A 78 -16.21 2.55 -5.72
N SER A 79 -15.56 1.89 -6.69
CA SER A 79 -14.54 2.51 -7.53
C SER A 79 -15.13 3.60 -8.44
N LEU A 80 -16.32 3.38 -9.02
CA LEU A 80 -17.05 4.39 -9.79
C LEU A 80 -17.36 5.63 -8.93
N LEU A 81 -17.88 5.42 -7.72
CA LEU A 81 -18.18 6.51 -6.79
C LEU A 81 -16.93 7.31 -6.41
N GLY A 82 -15.81 6.62 -6.13
CA GLY A 82 -14.53 7.27 -5.85
C GLY A 82 -14.01 8.09 -7.03
N ALA A 83 -14.13 7.56 -8.26
CA ALA A 83 -13.73 8.27 -9.46
C ALA A 83 -14.61 9.51 -9.75
N GLN A 84 -15.93 9.39 -9.61
CA GLN A 84 -16.84 10.52 -9.75
C GLN A 84 -16.55 11.61 -8.70
N ALA A 85 -16.28 11.23 -7.45
CA ALA A 85 -15.91 12.16 -6.38
C ALA A 85 -14.58 12.89 -6.66
N ALA A 86 -13.67 12.30 -7.45
CA ALA A 86 -12.45 12.96 -7.92
C ALA A 86 -12.67 13.88 -9.13
N GLY A 87 -13.90 13.98 -9.65
CA GLY A 87 -14.21 14.75 -10.86
C GLY A 87 -13.80 14.06 -12.17
N TRP A 88 -13.68 12.73 -12.16
CA TRP A 88 -13.39 11.94 -13.36
C TRP A 88 -14.66 11.36 -13.95
N GLU A 89 -14.67 11.23 -15.27
CA GLU A 89 -15.69 10.45 -15.97
C GLU A 89 -15.34 8.97 -15.82
N ALA A 90 -16.24 8.16 -15.25
CA ALA A 90 -15.98 6.75 -15.02
C ALA A 90 -17.11 5.89 -15.57
N LEU A 91 -16.75 4.89 -16.36
CA LEU A 91 -17.69 3.91 -16.90
C LEU A 91 -17.21 2.50 -16.53
N PRO A 92 -18.11 1.62 -16.05
CA PRO A 92 -17.74 0.25 -15.76
C PRO A 92 -17.65 -0.57 -17.05
N GLU A 93 -16.91 -1.67 -16.99
CA GLU A 93 -16.96 -2.77 -17.96
C GLU A 93 -16.65 -2.37 -19.40
N GLN A 94 -15.82 -1.34 -19.59
CA GLN A 94 -15.44 -0.84 -20.90
C GLN A 94 -14.48 -1.79 -21.59
N SER A 95 -14.70 -2.04 -22.87
CA SER A 95 -13.86 -2.90 -23.70
C SER A 95 -13.18 -2.10 -24.80
N GLY A 96 -12.09 -2.66 -25.32
CA GLY A 96 -11.44 -2.19 -26.52
C GLY A 96 -10.40 -3.19 -26.97
N THR A 97 -9.64 -2.80 -27.97
CA THR A 97 -8.63 -3.66 -28.58
C THR A 97 -7.31 -2.90 -28.64
N THR A 98 -6.23 -3.59 -28.34
CA THR A 98 -4.86 -3.08 -28.51
C THR A 98 -4.52 -2.89 -30.00
N PRO A 99 -3.45 -2.14 -30.34
CA PRO A 99 -3.02 -1.98 -31.73
C PRO A 99 -2.69 -3.29 -32.46
N ASP A 100 -2.31 -4.35 -31.72
CA ASP A 100 -2.01 -5.68 -32.27
C ASP A 100 -3.23 -6.62 -32.32
N GLY A 101 -4.43 -6.11 -32.03
CA GLY A 101 -5.68 -6.87 -32.17
C GLY A 101 -6.09 -7.67 -30.93
N ARG A 102 -5.37 -7.58 -29.81
CA ARG A 102 -5.77 -8.25 -28.56
C ARG A 102 -6.81 -7.43 -27.80
N ASP A 103 -7.92 -8.08 -27.43
CA ASP A 103 -8.98 -7.45 -26.64
C ASP A 103 -8.58 -7.22 -25.18
N TRP A 104 -9.16 -6.17 -24.61
CA TRP A 104 -9.13 -5.87 -23.19
C TRP A 104 -10.51 -5.46 -22.71
N ARG A 105 -10.76 -5.66 -21.41
CA ARG A 105 -11.97 -5.19 -20.73
C ARG A 105 -11.61 -4.73 -19.33
N ALA A 106 -11.83 -3.45 -19.08
CA ALA A 106 -11.63 -2.81 -17.80
C ALA A 106 -12.85 -2.98 -16.91
N ASP A 107 -12.62 -3.30 -15.63
CA ASP A 107 -13.67 -3.33 -14.64
C ASP A 107 -14.30 -1.95 -14.43
N VAL A 108 -13.47 -0.92 -14.28
CA VAL A 108 -13.85 0.50 -14.33
C VAL A 108 -12.81 1.27 -15.13
N LEU A 109 -13.23 2.02 -16.16
CA LEU A 109 -12.36 2.90 -16.93
C LEU A 109 -12.66 4.35 -16.58
N CYS A 110 -11.67 5.03 -16.03
CA CYS A 110 -11.71 6.42 -15.60
C CYS A 110 -10.99 7.32 -16.61
N ARG A 111 -11.69 8.32 -17.13
CA ARG A 111 -11.15 9.35 -18.02
C ARG A 111 -11.07 10.67 -17.27
N ARG A 112 -9.92 11.33 -17.36
CA ARG A 112 -9.75 12.67 -16.81
C ARG A 112 -10.19 13.68 -17.86
N PRO A 113 -11.10 14.61 -17.54
CA PRO A 113 -11.51 15.66 -18.47
C PRO A 113 -10.29 16.40 -19.07
N GLY A 114 -10.28 16.52 -20.40
CA GLY A 114 -9.21 17.21 -21.14
C GLY A 114 -7.85 16.50 -21.17
N LYS A 115 -7.76 15.21 -20.79
CA LYS A 115 -6.53 14.41 -20.91
C LYS A 115 -6.76 13.20 -21.80
N ALA A 116 -5.76 12.87 -22.62
CA ALA A 116 -5.81 11.75 -23.56
C ALA A 116 -5.60 10.38 -22.92
N TRP A 117 -5.01 10.34 -21.72
CA TRP A 117 -4.74 9.09 -20.99
C TRP A 117 -5.88 8.76 -20.02
N THR A 118 -6.05 7.47 -19.76
CA THR A 118 -7.11 6.94 -18.90
C THR A 118 -6.52 6.02 -17.84
N VAL A 119 -7.33 5.72 -16.81
CA VAL A 119 -6.97 4.79 -15.74
C VAL A 119 -8.01 3.67 -15.67
N ALA A 120 -7.58 2.43 -15.79
CA ALA A 120 -8.39 1.28 -15.43
C ALA A 120 -8.23 0.97 -13.93
N VAL A 121 -9.34 0.81 -13.22
CA VAL A 121 -9.36 0.27 -11.85
C VAL A 121 -9.92 -1.15 -11.93
N GLU A 122 -9.10 -2.11 -11.56
CA GLU A 122 -9.37 -3.54 -11.62
C GLU A 122 -9.66 -4.12 -10.25
N ALA A 123 -10.75 -4.89 -10.14
CA ALA A 123 -11.14 -5.56 -8.91
C ALA A 123 -10.87 -7.07 -9.04
N GLN A 124 -9.81 -7.56 -8.40
CA GLN A 124 -9.42 -8.97 -8.51
C GLN A 124 -9.84 -9.75 -7.27
N VAL A 125 -11.06 -10.30 -7.30
CA VAL A 125 -11.62 -11.12 -6.21
C VAL A 125 -11.24 -12.59 -6.32
N GLN A 126 -11.09 -13.11 -7.55
CA GLN A 126 -10.69 -14.51 -7.75
C GLN A 126 -9.17 -14.63 -7.81
N LEU A 127 -8.66 -15.80 -7.38
CA LEU A 127 -7.23 -16.12 -7.48
C LEU A 127 -6.77 -16.07 -8.94
N GLN A 128 -5.65 -15.41 -9.17
CA GLN A 128 -5.02 -15.30 -10.48
C GLN A 128 -3.49 -15.22 -10.30
N GLY A 129 -2.73 -15.84 -11.20
CA GLY A 129 -1.27 -15.79 -11.18
C GLY A 129 -0.71 -14.41 -11.52
N GLU A 130 0.47 -14.08 -10.98
CA GLU A 130 1.16 -12.81 -11.26
C GLU A 130 1.34 -12.56 -12.76
N GLU A 131 1.64 -13.60 -13.54
CA GLU A 131 1.81 -13.49 -15.00
C GLU A 131 0.56 -12.93 -15.69
N THR A 132 -0.64 -13.37 -15.30
CA THR A 132 -1.89 -12.88 -15.90
C THR A 132 -2.13 -11.41 -15.55
N TYR A 133 -1.74 -10.95 -14.36
CA TYR A 133 -1.77 -9.51 -14.04
C TYR A 133 -0.86 -8.73 -14.98
N ARG A 134 0.37 -9.21 -15.19
CA ARG A 134 1.36 -8.57 -16.08
C ARG A 134 0.87 -8.54 -17.53
N GLN A 135 0.37 -9.64 -18.05
CA GLN A 135 -0.22 -9.70 -19.40
C GLN A 135 -1.41 -8.73 -19.57
N ARG A 136 -2.27 -8.60 -18.54
CA ARG A 136 -3.36 -7.61 -18.56
C ARG A 136 -2.83 -6.18 -18.51
N GLN A 137 -1.83 -5.93 -17.67
CA GLN A 137 -1.14 -4.65 -17.55
C GLN A 137 -0.50 -4.22 -18.89
N GLU A 138 0.17 -5.14 -19.57
CA GLU A 138 0.78 -4.92 -20.89
C GLU A 138 -0.27 -4.55 -21.94
N ARG A 139 -1.43 -5.23 -21.96
CA ARG A 139 -2.53 -4.89 -22.88
C ARG A 139 -3.10 -3.49 -22.60
N TYR A 140 -3.23 -3.10 -21.34
CA TYR A 140 -3.63 -1.75 -20.99
C TYR A 140 -2.58 -0.73 -21.42
N ALA A 141 -1.31 -0.97 -21.12
CA ALA A 141 -0.22 -0.09 -21.50
C ALA A 141 -0.14 0.11 -23.02
N ALA A 142 -0.28 -0.97 -23.80
CA ALA A 142 -0.32 -0.92 -25.27
C ALA A 142 -1.50 -0.09 -25.81
N SER A 143 -2.56 0.09 -25.02
CA SER A 143 -3.73 0.91 -25.34
C SER A 143 -3.68 2.32 -24.72
N GLY A 144 -2.55 2.72 -24.13
CA GLY A 144 -2.41 4.02 -23.46
C GLY A 144 -3.19 4.13 -22.14
N ILE A 145 -3.56 2.99 -21.55
CA ILE A 145 -4.33 2.89 -20.32
C ILE A 145 -3.39 2.55 -19.18
N ARG A 146 -3.44 3.31 -18.09
CA ARG A 146 -2.73 2.97 -16.84
C ARG A 146 -3.67 2.10 -16.01
N ALA A 147 -3.21 0.99 -15.45
CA ALA A 147 -4.07 0.15 -14.62
C ALA A 147 -3.63 0.14 -13.15
N LEU A 148 -4.62 0.09 -12.26
CA LEU A 148 -4.49 -0.06 -10.81
C LEU A 148 -5.33 -1.25 -10.36
N TRP A 149 -4.77 -2.09 -9.48
CA TRP A 149 -5.40 -3.35 -9.06
C TRP A 149 -5.77 -3.35 -7.58
N LEU A 150 -7.02 -3.68 -7.29
CA LEU A 150 -7.58 -3.92 -5.97
C LEU A 150 -7.67 -5.44 -5.76
N VAL A 151 -6.71 -6.01 -5.04
CA VAL A 151 -6.53 -7.46 -4.91
C VAL A 151 -7.21 -7.97 -3.63
N ALA A 152 -8.40 -8.56 -3.78
CA ALA A 152 -9.28 -8.97 -2.68
C ALA A 152 -9.32 -10.49 -2.44
N HIS A 153 -8.16 -11.15 -2.49
CA HIS A 153 -8.02 -12.59 -2.20
C HIS A 153 -6.76 -12.88 -1.38
N GLU A 154 -6.68 -14.08 -0.80
CA GLU A 154 -5.50 -14.53 -0.05
C GLU A 154 -4.29 -14.64 -0.98
N PRO A 155 -3.31 -13.73 -0.87
CA PRO A 155 -2.51 -13.38 -2.02
C PRO A 155 -1.19 -14.17 -2.05
N ALA A 156 -1.22 -15.46 -1.73
CA ALA A 156 -0.03 -16.32 -1.79
C ALA A 156 0.68 -16.20 -3.15
N VAL A 157 -0.12 -16.06 -4.22
CA VAL A 157 0.30 -15.83 -5.61
C VAL A 157 1.10 -14.54 -5.84
N LEU A 158 0.96 -13.53 -4.97
CA LEU A 158 1.64 -12.24 -5.05
C LEU A 158 2.62 -12.01 -3.88
N HIS A 159 2.97 -13.07 -3.13
CA HIS A 159 3.83 -12.96 -1.96
C HIS A 159 5.19 -12.30 -2.25
N ARG A 160 5.78 -12.56 -3.43
CA ARG A 160 7.00 -11.90 -3.89
C ARG A 160 6.75 -10.42 -4.17
N TYR A 161 5.71 -10.12 -4.94
CA TYR A 161 5.29 -8.76 -5.27
C TYR A 161 5.07 -7.89 -4.00
N TRP A 162 4.43 -8.39 -2.94
CA TRP A 162 4.23 -7.59 -1.72
C TRP A 162 5.53 -7.25 -0.98
N ARG A 163 6.59 -8.03 -1.17
CA ARG A 163 7.91 -7.76 -0.57
C ARG A 163 8.68 -6.73 -1.39
N GLU A 164 8.55 -6.82 -2.70
CA GLU A 164 9.25 -6.04 -3.72
C GLU A 164 8.24 -5.60 -4.78
N PRO A 165 7.43 -4.56 -4.49
CA PRO A 165 6.41 -4.10 -5.43
C PRO A 165 7.07 -3.45 -6.65
N ASP A 166 6.28 -3.33 -7.69
CA ASP A 166 6.69 -2.88 -9.02
C ASP A 166 5.84 -1.66 -9.43
N PRO A 167 6.43 -0.53 -9.86
CA PRO A 167 5.66 0.62 -10.31
C PRO A 167 4.85 0.33 -11.57
N ASP A 168 5.27 -0.64 -12.38
CA ASP A 168 4.60 -0.98 -13.63
C ASP A 168 3.37 -1.87 -13.41
N LEU A 169 3.27 -2.49 -12.23
CA LEU A 169 2.08 -3.22 -11.78
C LEU A 169 1.56 -2.60 -10.47
N PRO A 170 0.79 -1.49 -10.48
CA PRO A 170 0.24 -0.88 -9.26
C PRO A 170 -0.85 -1.76 -8.65
N ALA A 171 -0.50 -2.64 -7.72
CA ALA A 171 -1.44 -3.53 -7.04
C ALA A 171 -1.47 -3.28 -5.54
N PHE A 172 -2.68 -3.33 -4.98
CA PHE A 172 -2.93 -2.98 -3.60
C PHE A 172 -3.73 -4.08 -2.91
N LYS A 173 -3.22 -4.53 -1.76
CA LYS A 173 -3.91 -5.53 -0.94
C LYS A 173 -5.24 -4.94 -0.48
N THR A 174 -6.32 -5.65 -0.78
CA THR A 174 -7.68 -5.29 -0.38
C THR A 174 -8.20 -6.36 0.57
N THR A 175 -8.56 -5.97 1.79
CA THR A 175 -9.11 -6.89 2.80
C THR A 175 -10.62 -6.79 2.80
N VAL A 176 -11.28 -7.92 3.00
CA VAL A 176 -12.74 -7.98 3.14
C VAL A 176 -13.05 -8.25 4.60
N GLY A 177 -13.69 -7.28 5.24
CA GLY A 177 -14.21 -7.38 6.60
C GLY A 177 -15.71 -7.17 6.61
N ASN A 178 -16.27 -6.83 7.77
CA ASN A 178 -17.64 -6.35 7.89
C ASN A 178 -17.63 -4.90 8.40
N ASP A 179 -18.56 -4.09 7.91
CA ASP A 179 -18.82 -2.75 8.44
C ASP A 179 -19.50 -2.82 9.83
N GLN A 180 -19.77 -1.65 10.42
CA GLN A 180 -20.45 -1.52 11.71
C GLN A 180 -21.87 -2.14 11.75
N HIS A 181 -22.46 -2.43 10.59
CA HIS A 181 -23.78 -3.06 10.44
C HIS A 181 -23.67 -4.54 10.04
N GLY A 182 -22.47 -5.13 10.06
CA GLY A 182 -22.24 -6.53 9.69
C GLY A 182 -22.25 -6.81 8.19
N ARG A 183 -22.23 -5.78 7.33
CA ARG A 183 -22.21 -5.94 5.87
C ARG A 183 -20.77 -6.07 5.38
N PRO A 184 -20.47 -6.99 4.46
CA PRO A 184 -19.14 -7.11 3.90
C PRO A 184 -18.63 -5.81 3.29
N GLU A 185 -17.44 -5.37 3.71
CA GLU A 185 -16.79 -4.15 3.26
C GLU A 185 -15.35 -4.45 2.83
N ALA A 186 -14.98 -3.94 1.66
CA ALA A 186 -13.62 -4.03 1.13
C ALA A 186 -12.83 -2.76 1.50
N GLN A 187 -11.61 -2.94 1.99
CA GLN A 187 -10.72 -1.84 2.37
C GLN A 187 -9.32 -2.05 1.80
N VAL A 188 -8.73 -0.99 1.24
CA VAL A 188 -7.38 -0.99 0.66
C VAL A 188 -6.35 -0.74 1.75
N GLN A 189 -5.32 -1.58 1.79
CA GLN A 189 -4.21 -1.49 2.74
C GLN A 189 -3.00 -0.80 2.11
N ILE A 190 -2.58 0.33 2.67
CA ILE A 190 -1.39 1.07 2.22
C ILE A 190 -0.77 1.87 3.37
N ASP A 191 0.56 1.82 3.53
CA ASP A 191 1.30 2.51 4.60
C ASP A 191 0.79 2.29 6.04
N GLY A 192 0.09 1.17 6.29
CA GLY A 192 -0.54 0.87 7.59
C GLY A 192 -1.92 1.51 7.78
N LEU A 193 -2.43 2.20 6.75
CA LEU A 193 -3.80 2.69 6.68
C LEU A 193 -4.71 1.63 6.07
N SER A 194 -5.96 1.64 6.53
CA SER A 194 -7.08 0.93 5.92
C SER A 194 -8.05 1.96 5.36
N LEU A 195 -8.15 2.05 4.03
CA LEU A 195 -8.95 3.04 3.33
C LEU A 195 -10.16 2.38 2.68
N SER A 196 -11.32 3.03 2.70
CA SER A 196 -12.46 2.56 1.89
C SER A 196 -12.10 2.60 0.40
N ILE A 197 -12.71 1.73 -0.42
CA ILE A 197 -12.48 1.74 -1.88
C ILE A 197 -12.72 3.14 -2.49
N PRO A 198 -13.83 3.86 -2.18
CA PRO A 198 -14.05 5.20 -2.76
C PRO A 198 -12.98 6.21 -2.34
N GLU A 199 -12.56 6.21 -1.07
CA GLU A 199 -11.51 7.11 -0.57
C GLU A 199 -10.17 6.86 -1.27
N PHE A 200 -9.78 5.58 -1.40
CA PHE A 200 -8.55 5.19 -2.06
C PHE A 200 -8.56 5.57 -3.55
N VAL A 201 -9.63 5.22 -4.28
CA VAL A 201 -9.73 5.53 -5.72
C VAL A 201 -9.75 7.04 -5.95
N SER A 202 -10.54 7.79 -5.17
CA SER A 202 -10.61 9.25 -5.28
C SER A 202 -9.26 9.90 -5.03
N GLY A 203 -8.57 9.50 -3.95
CA GLY A 203 -7.26 10.04 -3.63
C GLY A 203 -6.17 9.64 -4.62
N ALA A 204 -6.17 8.41 -5.12
CA ALA A 204 -5.22 7.96 -6.14
C ALA A 204 -5.35 8.77 -7.44
N LEU A 205 -6.59 8.97 -7.92
CA LEU A 205 -6.89 9.76 -9.11
C LEU A 205 -6.65 11.27 -8.91
N SER A 206 -6.63 11.73 -7.66
CA SER A 206 -6.33 13.11 -7.27
C SER A 206 -4.86 13.34 -6.90
N GLY A 207 -4.00 12.34 -7.08
CA GLY A 207 -2.55 12.47 -6.89
C GLY A 207 -2.04 12.28 -5.46
N LYS A 208 -2.80 11.63 -4.56
CA LYS A 208 -2.31 11.23 -3.23
C LYS A 208 -1.47 9.95 -3.27
N LEU A 209 -1.51 9.19 -4.35
CA LEU A 209 -0.77 7.94 -4.50
C LEU A 209 0.57 8.21 -5.21
N HIS A 210 1.68 7.91 -4.54
CA HIS A 210 3.02 8.22 -5.03
C HIS A 210 3.89 6.97 -5.07
N TRP A 211 4.64 6.80 -6.15
CA TRP A 211 5.74 5.83 -6.18
C TRP A 211 7.01 6.49 -5.65
N SER A 212 7.69 5.83 -4.72
CA SER A 212 9.00 6.23 -4.23
C SER A 212 9.99 5.09 -4.43
N GLY A 213 10.89 5.26 -5.40
CA GLY A 213 12.00 4.36 -5.64
C GLY A 213 12.88 4.84 -6.77
N ASN A 214 14.17 4.99 -6.49
CA ASN A 214 15.18 5.45 -7.45
C ASN A 214 16.37 4.46 -7.59
N GLY A 215 16.22 3.25 -7.04
CA GLY A 215 17.24 2.18 -7.10
C GLY A 215 18.49 2.40 -6.24
N ARG A 216 18.60 3.56 -5.55
CA ARG A 216 19.76 3.94 -4.74
C ARG A 216 19.40 4.26 -3.29
N HIS A 217 18.27 4.89 -3.05
CA HIS A 217 17.84 5.31 -1.73
C HIS A 217 17.46 4.10 -0.89
N GLY A 218 17.98 3.99 0.32
CA GLY A 218 17.66 2.91 1.26
C GLY A 218 17.34 3.45 2.63
N ILE A 219 16.65 2.62 3.42
CA ILE A 219 16.30 2.94 4.79
C ILE A 219 16.89 1.86 5.68
N LEU A 220 17.62 2.29 6.71
CA LEU A 220 18.01 1.44 7.82
C LEU A 220 17.36 1.95 9.10
N MET A 221 17.18 1.06 10.06
CA MET A 221 16.53 1.33 11.34
C MET A 221 17.60 1.39 12.42
N LEU A 222 17.80 2.54 13.04
CA LEU A 222 18.51 2.61 14.32
C LEU A 222 17.57 2.17 15.43
N VAL A 223 18.03 1.27 16.29
CA VAL A 223 17.31 0.86 17.49
C VAL A 223 18.01 1.50 18.68
N LEU A 224 17.29 2.40 19.35
CA LEU A 224 17.78 3.13 20.50
C LEU A 224 17.20 2.54 21.77
N ARG A 225 17.98 2.59 22.83
CA ARG A 225 17.51 2.29 24.17
C ARG A 225 17.87 3.41 25.13
N THR A 226 17.04 3.60 26.14
CA THR A 226 17.37 4.49 27.25
C THR A 226 18.34 3.80 28.18
N ASP A 227 19.36 4.54 28.60
CA ASP A 227 20.37 4.14 29.57
C ASP A 227 20.71 5.34 30.46
N GLN A 228 21.59 5.16 31.43
CA GLN A 228 22.09 6.25 32.27
C GLN A 228 23.59 6.47 32.02
N CYS A 229 24.02 7.73 31.93
CA CYS A 229 25.44 8.04 31.90
C CYS A 229 26.13 7.52 33.17
N TRP A 230 27.10 6.60 33.01
CA TRP A 230 27.83 5.97 34.13
C TRP A 230 28.71 6.95 34.90
N HIS A 231 29.07 8.10 34.30
CA HIS A 231 29.91 9.09 34.96
C HIS A 231 29.18 9.70 36.15
N ARG A 232 29.78 9.58 37.35
CA ARG A 232 29.14 9.90 38.64
C ARG A 232 28.61 11.33 38.73
N THR A 233 29.26 12.29 38.07
CA THR A 233 28.83 13.69 38.07
C THR A 233 27.77 14.02 37.02
N CYS A 234 27.53 13.13 36.05
CA CYS A 234 26.56 13.37 34.99
C CYS A 234 25.23 12.69 35.31
N ARG A 235 25.20 11.35 35.35
CA ARG A 235 24.01 10.52 35.68
C ARG A 235 22.71 10.85 34.92
N ARG A 236 22.76 11.67 33.87
CA ARG A 236 21.61 11.99 33.03
C ARG A 236 21.20 10.78 32.20
N ALA A 237 19.91 10.71 31.87
CA ALA A 237 19.40 9.76 30.90
C ALA A 237 20.08 10.01 29.54
N VAL A 238 20.37 8.93 28.83
CA VAL A 238 20.97 8.95 27.51
C VAL A 238 20.26 7.94 26.62
N LEU A 239 20.08 8.28 25.36
CA LEU A 239 19.66 7.36 24.32
C LEU A 239 20.90 6.81 23.62
N LEU A 240 21.02 5.49 23.61
CA LEU A 240 22.13 4.78 22.97
C LEU A 240 21.62 4.01 21.76
N ALA A 241 22.15 4.33 20.58
CA ALA A 241 22.00 3.48 19.41
C ALA A 241 22.81 2.20 19.63
N TYR A 242 22.12 1.11 19.95
CA TYR A 242 22.76 -0.18 20.27
C TYR A 242 22.65 -1.20 19.16
N ARG A 243 21.82 -0.92 18.15
CA ARG A 243 21.71 -1.71 16.93
C ARG A 243 21.35 -0.84 15.72
N ALA A 244 21.81 -1.27 14.57
CA ALA A 244 21.26 -0.89 13.27
C ALA A 244 20.70 -2.14 12.59
N GLU A 245 19.55 -2.03 11.95
CA GLU A 245 18.89 -3.14 11.27
C GLU A 245 18.35 -2.73 9.89
N THR A 246 18.21 -3.67 8.97
CA THR A 246 17.39 -3.48 7.77
C THR A 246 15.90 -3.40 8.14
N LEU A 247 15.05 -2.96 7.22
CA LEU A 247 13.58 -3.03 7.39
C LEU A 247 13.07 -4.46 7.64
N ARG A 248 13.83 -5.49 7.23
CA ARG A 248 13.56 -6.91 7.48
C ARG A 248 14.17 -7.40 8.81
N ARG A 249 14.65 -6.50 9.66
CA ARG A 249 15.23 -6.78 11.00
C ARG A 249 16.51 -7.62 10.95
N MET A 250 17.26 -7.53 9.84
CA MET A 250 18.60 -8.11 9.77
C MET A 250 19.60 -7.13 10.36
N PRO A 251 20.51 -7.56 11.25
CA PRO A 251 21.49 -6.67 11.86
C PRO A 251 22.48 -6.11 10.83
N LEU A 252 22.90 -4.86 11.05
CA LEU A 252 23.88 -4.14 10.25
C LEU A 252 25.07 -3.75 11.14
N ASP A 253 26.27 -3.83 10.57
CA ASP A 253 27.49 -3.42 11.27
C ASP A 253 27.62 -1.90 11.32
N PHE A 254 27.88 -1.35 12.52
CA PHE A 254 28.03 0.10 12.71
C PHE A 254 29.28 0.66 12.02
N GLY A 255 30.37 -0.11 11.93
CA GLY A 255 31.57 0.31 11.20
C GLY A 255 31.25 0.54 9.72
N ALA A 256 30.52 -0.38 9.12
CA ALA A 256 30.14 -0.32 7.72
C ALA A 256 29.09 0.77 7.41
N ILE A 257 28.02 0.88 8.19
CA ILE A 257 26.96 1.86 7.85
C ILE A 257 27.40 3.32 8.01
N ARG A 258 28.39 3.59 8.88
CA ARG A 258 28.92 4.94 9.10
C ARG A 258 29.63 5.51 7.90
N THR A 259 30.13 4.67 7.00
CA THR A 259 30.75 5.13 5.76
C THR A 259 29.73 5.34 4.64
N MET A 260 28.45 5.04 4.87
CA MET A 260 27.40 5.21 3.86
C MET A 260 27.02 6.68 3.70
N HIS A 261 26.90 7.11 2.45
CA HIS A 261 26.48 8.46 2.13
C HIS A 261 25.08 8.76 2.70
N GLY A 262 24.96 9.90 3.39
CA GLY A 262 23.76 10.33 4.11
C GLY A 262 23.67 9.85 5.56
N TYR A 263 24.50 8.91 6.01
CA TYR A 263 24.43 8.43 7.41
C TYR A 263 24.71 9.55 8.41
N ASP A 264 25.83 10.27 8.26
CA ASP A 264 26.25 11.30 9.21
C ASP A 264 25.24 12.45 9.30
N ASP A 265 24.71 12.91 8.15
CA ASP A 265 23.67 13.93 8.10
C ASP A 265 22.38 13.47 8.80
N ALA A 266 21.96 12.23 8.53
CA ALA A 266 20.78 11.65 9.15
C ALA A 266 20.97 11.49 10.66
N TYR A 267 22.15 11.04 11.11
CA TYR A 267 22.45 10.90 12.53
C TYR A 267 22.50 12.25 13.24
N ALA A 268 23.06 13.28 12.60
CA ALA A 268 23.06 14.64 13.13
C ALA A 268 21.63 15.18 13.32
N ARG A 269 20.74 14.95 12.34
CA ARG A 269 19.32 15.29 12.45
C ARG A 269 18.61 14.47 13.52
N ALA A 270 18.95 13.19 13.69
CA ALA A 270 18.40 12.35 14.74
C ALA A 270 18.77 12.91 16.12
N ARG A 271 20.01 13.37 16.31
CA ARG A 271 20.44 14.03 17.54
C ARG A 271 19.77 15.38 17.77
N ALA A 272 19.47 16.13 16.71
CA ALA A 272 18.70 17.36 16.83
C ALA A 272 17.25 17.10 17.28
N ALA A 273 16.63 16.02 16.78
CA ALA A 273 15.28 15.61 17.17
C ALA A 273 15.22 14.91 18.54
N LEU A 274 16.31 14.26 18.95
CA LEU A 274 16.45 13.51 20.20
C LEU A 274 17.68 14.01 20.96
N PRO A 275 17.57 15.09 21.76
CA PRO A 275 18.73 15.73 22.41
C PRO A 275 19.53 14.81 23.35
N ASP A 276 18.89 13.77 23.91
CA ASP A 276 19.54 12.77 24.75
C ASP A 276 20.28 11.68 23.95
N LEU A 277 20.20 11.69 22.62
CA LEU A 277 20.94 10.77 21.76
C LEU A 277 22.45 11.05 21.82
N ALA A 278 23.17 10.03 22.28
CA ALA A 278 24.62 10.01 22.30
C ALA A 278 25.22 10.12 20.89
N ASP A 279 26.53 10.35 20.80
CA ASP A 279 27.22 10.40 19.50
C ASP A 279 27.05 9.07 18.72
N SER A 280 27.24 9.12 17.39
CA SER A 280 27.19 7.91 16.56
C SER A 280 28.10 6.82 17.16
N PRO A 281 27.57 5.61 17.40
CA PRO A 281 28.35 4.55 18.00
C PRO A 281 29.49 4.13 17.08
N TRP A 282 30.61 3.71 17.65
CA TRP A 282 31.68 3.05 16.93
C TRP A 282 32.01 1.70 17.56
N PRO A 283 32.43 0.70 16.75
CA PRO A 283 32.94 -0.56 17.28
C PRO A 283 34.17 -0.32 18.18
N PHE A 284 34.17 -0.92 19.36
CA PHE A 284 35.30 -0.93 20.29
C PHE A 284 35.49 -2.32 20.88
N ARG A 285 36.44 -3.10 20.33
CA ARG A 285 36.60 -4.52 20.67
C ARG A 285 35.26 -5.26 20.49
N ASN A 286 34.75 -5.89 21.55
CA ASN A 286 33.51 -6.67 21.54
C ASN A 286 32.28 -5.85 22.01
N VAL A 287 32.39 -4.52 22.08
CA VAL A 287 31.32 -3.61 22.52
C VAL A 287 31.19 -2.43 21.56
N LEU A 288 30.14 -1.63 21.76
CA LEU A 288 30.01 -0.32 21.14
C LEU A 288 30.50 0.75 22.12
N ALA A 289 31.05 1.82 21.58
CA ALA A 289 31.37 3.03 22.32
C ALA A 289 30.67 4.23 21.68
N SER A 290 30.28 5.19 22.51
CA SER A 290 29.68 6.47 22.12
C SER A 290 30.13 7.55 23.11
N ARG A 291 29.69 8.81 22.94
CA ARG A 291 29.89 9.90 23.90
C ARG A 291 28.56 10.42 24.40
N CYS A 292 28.48 10.61 25.72
CA CYS A 292 27.34 11.25 26.36
C CYS A 292 27.08 12.63 25.73
N PRO A 293 25.83 12.97 25.35
CA PRO A 293 25.54 14.29 24.77
C PRO A 293 25.70 15.41 25.82
N HIS A 294 25.56 15.08 27.11
CA HIS A 294 25.59 16.04 28.20
C HIS A 294 27.00 16.34 28.74
N CYS A 295 27.83 15.31 28.93
CA CYS A 295 29.16 15.48 29.55
C CYS A 295 30.33 15.08 28.65
N ARG A 296 30.06 14.64 27.41
CA ARG A 296 31.04 14.25 26.39
C ARG A 296 31.98 13.09 26.76
N ARG A 297 31.79 12.48 27.95
CA ARG A 297 32.51 11.28 28.39
C ARG A 297 32.10 10.07 27.56
N GLU A 298 33.07 9.21 27.30
CA GLU A 298 32.85 7.95 26.59
C GLU A 298 31.93 7.02 27.40
N ILE A 299 30.96 6.41 26.73
CA ILE A 299 30.07 5.38 27.27
C ILE A 299 30.31 4.12 26.45
N ARG A 300 30.60 3.00 27.12
CA ARG A 300 30.77 1.68 26.50
C ARG A 300 29.58 0.80 26.84
N TYR A 301 29.05 0.08 25.87
CA TYR A 301 27.83 -0.69 26.04
C TYR A 301 27.72 -1.81 25.00
N HIS A 302 26.97 -2.84 25.35
CA HIS A 302 26.78 -4.00 24.48
C HIS A 302 25.58 -3.88 23.54
N SER A 303 25.68 -4.54 22.39
CA SER A 303 24.68 -4.61 21.32
C SER A 303 23.70 -5.80 21.44
N HIS A 304 23.38 -6.25 22.65
CA HIS A 304 22.43 -7.35 22.88
C HIS A 304 21.04 -6.83 23.25
N ASP A 305 20.02 -7.64 22.98
CA ASP A 305 18.65 -7.38 23.44
C ASP A 305 18.48 -7.73 24.91
N TRP A 306 17.71 -6.93 25.61
CA TRP A 306 17.21 -7.23 26.96
C TRP A 306 15.72 -7.55 26.87
N GLU A 307 15.30 -8.63 27.52
CA GLU A 307 13.89 -9.06 27.50
C GLU A 307 12.99 -7.98 28.10
N GLY A 308 11.90 -7.64 27.39
CA GLY A 308 10.89 -6.70 27.88
C GLY A 308 11.28 -5.23 27.82
N GLN A 309 12.43 -4.88 27.23
CA GLN A 309 12.89 -3.50 27.09
C GLN A 309 12.07 -2.72 26.06
N ASP A 310 11.75 -1.47 26.42
CA ASP A 310 11.23 -0.47 25.50
C ASP A 310 12.37 0.18 24.72
N VAL A 311 12.23 0.19 23.40
CA VAL A 311 13.17 0.78 22.46
C VAL A 311 12.50 1.83 21.58
N LEU A 312 13.31 2.72 21.01
CA LEU A 312 12.90 3.62 19.94
C LEU A 312 13.47 3.11 18.62
N ASP A 313 12.62 2.98 17.63
CA ASP A 313 12.98 2.72 16.25
C ASP A 313 13.06 4.07 15.50
N VAL A 314 14.24 4.36 14.95
CA VAL A 314 14.51 5.60 14.20
C VAL A 314 14.93 5.23 12.78
N PRO A 315 14.04 5.40 11.77
CA PRO A 315 14.41 5.22 10.37
C PRO A 315 15.37 6.32 9.95
N ILE A 316 16.46 5.96 9.28
CA ILE A 316 17.38 6.92 8.65
C ILE A 316 17.59 6.58 7.17
N GLY A 317 17.64 7.62 6.34
CA GLY A 317 17.77 7.49 4.90
C GLY A 317 19.22 7.60 4.44
N VAL A 318 19.67 6.61 3.67
CA VAL A 318 21.05 6.48 3.18
C VAL A 318 21.08 6.18 1.68
N ASP A 319 22.23 6.37 1.04
CA ASP A 319 22.49 5.79 -0.28
C ASP A 319 22.98 4.35 -0.11
N VAL A 320 22.28 3.40 -0.70
CA VAL A 320 22.62 1.98 -0.66
C VAL A 320 23.92 1.71 -1.41
N GLY A 321 24.11 2.29 -2.61
CA GLY A 321 25.27 1.97 -3.47
C GLY A 321 25.55 0.45 -3.60
N GLU A 322 26.81 0.08 -3.81
CA GLU A 322 27.24 -1.33 -3.73
C GLU A 322 27.39 -1.80 -2.28
N GLN A 323 27.90 -0.95 -1.41
CA GLN A 323 28.22 -1.31 -0.03
C GLN A 323 26.96 -1.73 0.75
N GLY A 324 25.89 -0.93 0.68
CA GLY A 324 24.62 -1.25 1.29
C GLY A 324 24.03 -2.55 0.77
N ARG A 325 24.15 -2.85 -0.54
CA ARG A 325 23.71 -4.13 -1.11
C ARG A 325 24.48 -5.31 -0.50
N ARG A 326 25.80 -5.19 -0.31
CA ARG A 326 26.62 -6.21 0.37
C ARG A 326 26.20 -6.40 1.84
N LEU A 327 25.69 -5.35 2.48
CA LEU A 327 25.13 -5.41 3.84
C LEU A 327 23.67 -5.91 3.88
N GLY A 328 23.08 -6.26 2.74
CA GLY A 328 21.70 -6.73 2.64
C GLY A 328 20.64 -5.62 2.69
N LEU A 329 21.02 -4.35 2.53
CA LEU A 329 20.07 -3.27 2.29
C LEU A 329 19.54 -3.36 0.87
N THR A 330 18.22 -3.26 0.76
CA THR A 330 17.52 -3.16 -0.52
C THR A 330 17.11 -1.70 -0.71
N PRO A 331 17.26 -1.15 -1.94
CA PRO A 331 16.71 0.15 -2.23
C PRO A 331 15.22 0.20 -1.92
N HIS A 332 14.80 1.29 -1.30
CA HIS A 332 13.40 1.60 -1.07
C HIS A 332 12.69 1.78 -2.42
N ALA A 333 11.64 1.01 -2.62
CA ALA A 333 10.84 0.98 -3.84
C ALA A 333 9.41 0.58 -3.44
N ARG A 334 8.55 1.58 -3.18
CA ARG A 334 7.18 1.35 -2.69
C ARG A 334 6.20 2.44 -3.14
N TRP A 335 4.94 2.04 -3.24
CA TRP A 335 3.81 2.95 -3.28
C TRP A 335 3.53 3.52 -1.89
N HIS A 336 3.18 4.80 -1.85
CA HIS A 336 2.85 5.52 -0.63
C HIS A 336 1.61 6.39 -0.76
N TRP A 337 0.97 6.63 0.38
CA TRP A 337 -0.24 7.43 0.49
C TRP A 337 -0.01 8.78 1.15
N GLY A 338 -0.39 9.86 0.47
CA GLY A 338 -0.33 11.22 0.97
C GLY A 338 1.10 11.76 1.10
N PRO A 339 1.31 12.81 1.91
CA PRO A 339 2.61 13.47 2.01
C PRO A 339 3.65 12.59 2.70
N GLN A 340 4.91 12.77 2.29
CA GLN A 340 6.09 12.04 2.81
C GLN A 340 6.19 12.03 4.34
N THR A 341 5.71 13.07 5.01
CA THR A 341 5.71 13.20 6.47
C THR A 341 4.86 12.15 7.19
N ARG A 342 4.00 11.41 6.48
CA ARG A 342 3.14 10.35 7.04
C ARG A 342 3.63 8.94 6.74
N TRP A 343 4.66 8.78 5.90
CA TRP A 343 5.08 7.46 5.44
C TRP A 343 5.80 6.71 6.56
N THR A 344 5.18 5.64 7.05
CA THR A 344 5.74 4.85 8.12
C THR A 344 7.00 4.13 7.64
N ARG A 345 8.05 4.13 8.47
CA ARG A 345 9.35 3.49 8.16
C ARG A 345 10.07 4.05 6.92
N TRP A 346 9.73 5.25 6.48
CA TRP A 346 10.46 5.99 5.44
C TRP A 346 11.27 7.13 6.06
N ALA A 347 12.39 7.48 5.44
CA ALA A 347 13.21 8.65 5.78
C ALA A 347 13.87 9.19 4.51
N PRO A 348 13.99 10.50 4.30
CA PRO A 348 14.70 11.05 3.15
C PRO A 348 16.21 10.78 3.26
N LEU A 349 16.92 10.78 2.12
CA LEU A 349 18.39 10.67 2.11
C LEU A 349 19.02 11.76 2.99
N GLY A 350 19.90 11.38 3.92
CA GLY A 350 20.49 12.32 4.87
C GLY A 350 19.52 12.80 5.96
N GLY A 351 18.37 12.11 6.10
CA GLY A 351 17.27 12.50 6.98
C GLY A 351 16.76 11.38 7.86
N VAL A 352 15.77 11.73 8.67
CA VAL A 352 15.17 10.86 9.69
C VAL A 352 13.67 10.73 9.44
N GLY A 353 13.16 9.53 9.65
CA GLY A 353 11.75 9.21 9.52
C GLY A 353 10.96 9.42 10.81
N LEU A 354 9.72 8.92 10.81
CA LEU A 354 8.90 8.89 12.01
C LEU A 354 9.51 7.95 13.07
N VAL A 355 9.79 8.51 14.25
CA VAL A 355 10.28 7.75 15.42
C VAL A 355 9.13 6.97 16.03
N ALA A 356 9.34 5.68 16.28
CA ALA A 356 8.32 4.80 16.84
C ALA A 356 8.79 4.11 18.11
N HIS A 357 7.90 3.99 19.10
CA HIS A 357 8.15 3.17 20.29
C HIS A 357 7.85 1.70 19.98
N ARG A 358 8.72 0.80 20.46
CA ARG A 358 8.54 -0.64 20.33
C ARG A 358 8.98 -1.35 21.59
N ARG A 359 8.16 -2.25 22.10
CA ARG A 359 8.53 -3.17 23.17
C ARG A 359 9.12 -4.44 22.57
N LEU A 360 10.33 -4.82 22.97
CA LEU A 360 10.94 -6.06 22.49
C LEU A 360 10.21 -7.27 23.07
N ALA A 361 9.78 -8.18 22.19
CA ALA A 361 9.08 -9.39 22.60
C ALA A 361 9.98 -10.23 23.53
N MET A 362 9.38 -10.77 24.59
CA MET A 362 10.03 -11.77 25.44
C MET A 362 10.35 -12.99 24.57
N ARG A 363 11.63 -13.33 24.41
CA ARG A 363 11.97 -14.64 23.85
C ARG A 363 11.61 -15.67 24.92
N PRO A 364 10.68 -16.62 24.68
CA PRO A 364 10.54 -17.72 25.61
C PRO A 364 11.91 -18.41 25.71
N ARG A 365 12.47 -18.48 26.93
CA ARG A 365 13.67 -19.27 27.20
C ARG A 365 13.46 -20.64 26.56
N ARG A 366 14.29 -21.01 25.58
CA ARG A 366 14.41 -22.41 25.19
C ARG A 366 14.90 -23.14 26.43
N LEU A 367 14.00 -23.84 27.11
CA LEU A 367 14.40 -24.88 28.05
C LEU A 367 15.25 -25.84 27.23
N GLY A 368 16.57 -25.83 27.46
CA GLY A 368 17.45 -26.83 26.88
C GLY A 368 16.93 -28.24 27.24
N PRO A 369 17.25 -29.26 26.43
CA PRO A 369 16.85 -30.62 26.77
C PRO A 369 17.39 -30.93 28.16
N ARG A 370 16.51 -31.33 29.09
CA ARG A 370 16.95 -31.99 30.32
C ARG A 370 17.64 -33.27 29.88
N THR A 371 18.96 -33.29 29.96
CA THR A 371 19.73 -34.54 29.97
C THR A 371 19.31 -35.29 31.24
N GLY A 372 18.43 -36.28 31.06
CA GLY A 372 18.13 -37.31 32.04
C GLY A 372 19.07 -38.48 31.87
#